data_AF-A0A7X8LRC1-F1
#
_entry.id   AF-A0A7X8LRC1-F1
#
_cell.length_a   1.000
_cell.length_b   1.000
_cell.length_c   1.000
_cell.angle_alpha   90.00
_cell.angle_beta   90.00
_cell.angle_gamma   90.00
#
_symmetry.space_group_name_H-M   'P 1'
#
loop_
_entity.id
_entity.type
_entity.pdbx_description
1 polymer ?
#
loop_
_entity_poly.entity_id
_entity_poly.type
_entity_poly.pdbx_seq_one_letter_code
_entity_poly.pdbx_strand_id
1 'polypeptide(L)'
;MLLPRFALLPLLLFSAESAFSCSVFYYRAGGNAYMAKSFDFETPVESFVVKEAAGQPRIAESGAAWTSKYASATIRLRGATADLPGCGINEAGLVCEAPVLGSSLQQQEGDKTALNELEFIQYQLDTSATVEDVARSASGFRITQKFAPLHYMCCDASSCISLELSGNGLKTAPMPVPALTNVSYSSAAERLKEYAGFGGAKPVPQGFGTFQRFVRAATFTVYDSSFSPLDFGIKGLDSLFSEGFTRWQALYDLSGRRLYLRRGHNAVSETVSLD
;
A
#
# COMPACT_ATOMS: atom_id res chain seq x y z
N MET A 1 -8.17 41.23 -51.96
CA MET A 1 -7.32 40.14 -51.46
C MET A 1 -7.66 39.91 -49.99
N LEU A 2 -8.48 38.90 -49.69
CA LEU A 2 -8.83 38.52 -48.31
C LEU A 2 -7.88 37.40 -47.84
N LEU A 3 -7.20 37.61 -46.72
CA LEU A 3 -6.41 36.58 -46.03
C LEU A 3 -7.34 35.61 -45.29
N PRO A 4 -7.09 34.29 -45.28
CA PRO A 4 -7.92 33.34 -44.57
C PRO A 4 -7.59 33.37 -43.06
N ARG A 5 -8.63 33.45 -42.23
CA ARG A 5 -8.55 33.25 -40.79
C ARG A 5 -8.38 31.76 -40.50
N PHE A 6 -7.18 31.32 -40.12
CA PHE A 6 -6.99 30.01 -39.52
C PHE A 6 -7.48 30.05 -38.07
N ALA A 7 -8.53 29.29 -37.77
CA ALA A 7 -8.99 29.07 -36.41
C ALA A 7 -7.97 28.20 -35.67
N LEU A 8 -7.39 28.73 -34.58
CA LEU A 8 -6.61 27.92 -33.64
C LEU A 8 -7.57 27.01 -32.87
N LEU A 9 -7.46 25.71 -33.10
CA LEU A 9 -8.11 24.68 -32.29
C LEU A 9 -7.41 24.63 -30.93
N PRO A 10 -8.11 24.72 -29.79
CA PRO A 10 -7.46 24.62 -28.49
C PRO A 10 -6.97 23.18 -28.29
N LEU A 11 -5.65 23.03 -28.14
CA LEU A 11 -5.02 21.76 -27.78
C LEU A 11 -5.45 21.42 -26.35
N LEU A 12 -6.38 20.48 -26.20
CA LEU A 12 -6.72 19.89 -24.90
C LEU A 12 -5.48 19.19 -24.37
N LEU A 13 -4.78 19.85 -23.45
CA LEU A 13 -3.73 19.26 -22.63
C LEU A 13 -4.39 18.23 -21.71
N PHE A 14 -4.42 16.97 -22.13
CA PHE A 14 -4.68 15.87 -21.22
C PHE A 14 -3.51 15.84 -20.24
N SER A 15 -3.78 16.16 -18.96
CA SER A 15 -2.86 15.87 -17.87
C SER A 15 -2.63 14.36 -17.88
N ALA A 16 -1.44 13.93 -18.33
CA ALA A 16 -0.99 12.56 -18.15
C ALA A 16 -0.89 12.31 -16.65
N GLU A 17 -1.93 11.74 -16.05
CA GLU A 17 -1.81 11.15 -14.72
C GLU A 17 -0.65 10.15 -14.77
N SER A 18 0.33 10.35 -13.89
CA SER A 18 1.49 9.48 -13.75
C SER A 18 1.07 8.01 -13.84
N ALA A 19 1.64 7.27 -14.81
CA ALA A 19 1.37 5.86 -15.05
C ALA A 19 1.97 4.95 -13.95
N PHE A 20 2.58 5.52 -12.91
CA PHE A 20 3.27 4.80 -11.86
C PHE A 20 2.37 4.72 -10.65
N SER A 21 1.79 3.53 -10.42
CA SER A 21 1.02 3.31 -9.21
C SER A 21 1.33 1.97 -8.59
N CYS A 22 1.84 1.97 -7.36
CA CYS A 22 1.77 0.77 -6.55
C CYS A 22 0.30 0.37 -6.40
N SER A 23 0.04 -0.91 -6.20
CA SER A 23 -1.31 -1.39 -5.98
C SER A 23 -1.35 -2.43 -4.89
N VAL A 24 -2.33 -2.31 -4.02
CA VAL A 24 -2.49 -3.14 -2.84
C VAL A 24 -3.95 -3.61 -2.79
N PHE A 25 -4.18 -4.87 -2.43
CA PHE A 25 -5.51 -5.38 -2.16
C PHE A 25 -5.49 -6.46 -1.08
N TYR A 26 -6.61 -6.61 -0.38
CA TYR A 26 -6.83 -7.60 0.66
C TYR A 26 -8.05 -8.46 0.32
N TYR A 27 -8.00 -9.74 0.67
CA TYR A 27 -9.13 -10.65 0.53
C TYR A 27 -9.14 -11.71 1.62
N ARG A 28 -10.33 -12.26 1.87
CA ARG A 28 -10.52 -13.40 2.78
C ARG A 28 -10.86 -14.64 2.00
N ALA A 29 -10.21 -15.75 2.34
CA ALA A 29 -10.41 -17.03 1.66
C ALA A 29 -10.31 -18.17 2.67
N GLY A 30 -11.35 -19.01 2.73
CA GLY A 30 -11.36 -20.20 3.59
C GLY A 30 -11.17 -19.90 5.09
N GLY A 31 -11.69 -18.77 5.58
CA GLY A 31 -11.52 -18.31 6.96
C GLY A 31 -10.22 -17.55 7.23
N ASN A 32 -9.22 -17.65 6.35
CA ASN A 32 -7.95 -16.94 6.43
C ASN A 32 -8.01 -15.57 5.74
N ALA A 33 -7.01 -14.74 6.02
CA ALA A 33 -6.85 -13.41 5.46
C ALA A 33 -5.54 -13.27 4.68
N TYR A 34 -5.61 -12.58 3.55
CA TYR A 34 -4.49 -12.39 2.65
C TYR A 34 -4.41 -10.94 2.19
N MET A 35 -3.20 -10.47 1.93
CA MET A 35 -2.95 -9.16 1.36
C MET A 35 -1.88 -9.26 0.29
N ALA A 36 -1.98 -8.45 -0.75
CA ALA A 36 -1.06 -8.50 -1.89
C ALA A 36 -0.66 -7.09 -2.31
N LYS A 37 0.60 -6.93 -2.72
CA LYS A 37 1.16 -5.68 -3.22
C LYS A 37 1.91 -5.88 -4.52
N SER A 38 1.69 -4.94 -5.45
CA SER A 38 2.58 -4.64 -6.56
C SER A 38 3.32 -3.35 -6.30
N PHE A 39 4.66 -3.45 -6.24
CA PHE A 39 5.54 -2.31 -6.11
C PHE A 39 6.10 -1.91 -7.47
N ASP A 40 5.74 -0.70 -7.89
CA ASP A 40 6.08 -0.15 -9.19
C ASP A 40 6.89 1.11 -9.00
N PHE A 41 8.05 1.15 -9.67
CA PHE A 41 8.99 2.25 -9.53
C PHE A 41 9.77 2.44 -10.82
N GLU A 42 10.00 3.67 -11.24
CA GLU A 42 10.67 3.94 -12.53
C GLU A 42 12.13 3.48 -12.52
N THR A 43 12.85 3.71 -11.43
CA THR A 43 14.24 3.28 -11.32
C THR A 43 14.32 1.84 -10.80
N PRO A 44 15.20 0.99 -11.35
CA PRO A 44 15.49 -0.30 -10.75
C PRO A 44 15.99 -0.12 -9.32
N VAL A 45 15.31 -0.77 -8.37
CA VAL A 45 15.70 -0.80 -6.96
C VAL A 45 15.51 -2.22 -6.44
N GLU A 46 16.54 -2.74 -5.76
CA GLU A 46 16.51 -4.08 -5.19
C GLU A 46 15.78 -4.06 -3.85
N SER A 47 14.87 -5.01 -3.66
CA SER A 47 14.24 -5.30 -2.38
C SER A 47 14.88 -6.51 -1.69
N PHE A 48 14.92 -6.47 -0.37
CA PHE A 48 15.35 -7.58 0.48
C PHE A 48 14.45 -7.68 1.71
N VAL A 49 14.32 -8.88 2.26
CA VAL A 49 13.52 -9.13 3.48
C VAL A 49 14.42 -9.14 4.71
N VAL A 50 13.97 -8.51 5.78
CA VAL A 50 14.61 -8.56 7.09
C VAL A 50 13.61 -9.14 8.10
N LYS A 51 14.02 -10.21 8.80
CA LYS A 51 13.30 -10.74 9.97
C LYS A 51 13.94 -10.18 11.24
N GLU A 52 13.13 -9.57 12.10
CA GLU A 52 13.56 -9.04 13.39
C GLU A 52 12.73 -9.68 14.50
N ALA A 53 13.38 -10.00 15.62
CA ALA A 53 12.69 -10.56 16.78
C ALA A 53 11.91 -9.47 17.54
N ALA A 54 11.03 -9.88 18.45
CA ALA A 54 10.51 -8.99 19.48
C ALA A 54 11.63 -8.54 20.45
N GLY A 55 11.34 -7.53 21.28
CA GLY A 55 12.24 -7.03 22.32
C GLY A 55 13.34 -6.10 21.82
N GLN A 56 13.29 -5.64 20.56
CA GLN A 56 14.33 -4.77 20.00
C GLN A 56 14.06 -3.31 20.38
N PRO A 57 15.03 -2.58 20.95
CA PRO A 57 14.89 -1.16 21.20
C PRO A 57 14.91 -0.38 19.87
N ARG A 58 14.09 0.68 19.80
CA ARG A 58 13.97 1.58 18.66
C ARG A 58 14.09 3.02 19.13
N ILE A 59 14.73 3.84 18.30
CA ILE A 59 14.83 5.28 18.50
C ILE A 59 14.59 5.92 17.13
N ALA A 60 13.53 6.71 17.02
CA ALA A 60 13.23 7.51 15.84
C ALA A 60 14.13 8.75 15.78
N GLU A 61 14.18 9.38 14.60
CA GLU A 61 14.92 10.63 14.37
C GLU A 61 14.46 11.78 15.29
N SER A 62 13.19 11.77 15.69
CA SER A 62 12.62 12.72 16.65
C SER A 62 13.06 12.50 18.11
N GLY A 63 13.75 11.40 18.40
CA GLY A 63 14.08 10.93 19.75
C GLY A 63 12.98 10.10 20.40
N ALA A 64 11.84 9.88 19.75
CA ALA A 64 10.81 8.96 20.24
C ALA A 64 11.39 7.53 20.31
N ALA A 65 11.14 6.83 21.41
CA ALA A 65 11.70 5.51 21.64
C ALA A 65 10.62 4.49 22.01
N TRP A 66 10.79 3.25 21.56
CA TRP A 66 9.94 2.13 21.93
C TRP A 66 10.75 0.82 21.91
N THR A 67 10.10 -0.27 22.32
CA THR A 67 10.66 -1.62 22.22
C THR A 67 9.66 -2.47 21.45
N SER A 68 10.12 -3.24 20.46
CA SER A 68 9.23 -4.08 19.66
C SER A 68 8.52 -5.10 20.56
N LYS A 69 7.19 -5.13 20.50
CA LYS A 69 6.36 -6.16 21.13
C LYS A 69 6.22 -7.39 20.24
N TYR A 70 6.28 -7.19 18.93
CA TYR A 70 6.10 -8.24 17.94
C TYR A 70 7.35 -8.42 17.09
N ALA A 71 7.72 -9.67 16.81
CA ALA A 71 8.63 -9.99 15.72
C ALA A 71 8.00 -9.60 14.37
N SER A 72 8.82 -9.23 13.39
CA SER A 72 8.34 -8.81 12.08
C SER A 72 9.23 -9.27 10.94
N ALA A 73 8.62 -9.42 9.77
CA ALA A 73 9.27 -9.64 8.49
C ALA A 73 8.97 -8.43 7.59
N THR A 74 9.99 -7.65 7.27
CA THR A 74 9.85 -6.37 6.55
C THR A 74 10.54 -6.42 5.21
N ILE A 75 9.94 -5.79 4.20
CA ILE A 75 10.56 -5.59 2.90
C ILE A 75 11.21 -4.20 2.90
N ARG A 76 12.51 -4.17 2.64
CA ARG A 76 13.33 -2.96 2.58
C ARG A 76 13.91 -2.77 1.20
N LEU A 77 14.23 -1.53 0.87
CA LEU A 77 14.85 -1.17 -0.41
C LEU A 77 16.33 -0.87 -0.19
N ARG A 78 17.21 -1.38 -1.06
CA ARG A 78 18.63 -1.01 -1.04
C ARG A 78 18.79 0.50 -1.25
N GLY A 79 19.80 1.09 -0.60
CA GLY A 79 20.11 2.51 -0.72
C GLY A 79 19.79 3.29 0.56
N ALA A 80 19.36 4.55 0.41
CA ALA A 80 19.18 5.49 1.52
C ALA A 80 18.09 5.09 2.54
N THR A 81 17.24 4.12 2.21
CA THR A 81 16.15 3.63 3.07
C THR A 81 16.38 2.20 3.57
N ALA A 82 17.58 1.64 3.42
CA ALA A 82 17.88 0.24 3.75
C ALA A 82 17.65 -0.12 5.24
N ASP A 83 17.73 0.87 6.13
CA ASP A 83 17.58 0.66 7.57
C ASP A 83 16.12 0.73 8.06
N LEU A 84 15.18 1.11 7.20
CA LEU A 84 13.77 1.28 7.54
C LEU A 84 12.85 0.42 6.65
N PRO A 85 11.73 -0.07 7.17
CA PRO A 85 10.80 -0.89 6.40
C PRO A 85 9.99 -0.03 5.42
N GLY A 86 9.90 -0.48 4.17
CA GLY A 86 8.90 0.06 3.23
C GLY A 86 7.51 -0.53 3.43
N CYS A 87 7.44 -1.73 4.03
CA CYS A 87 6.23 -2.48 4.38
C CYS A 87 6.61 -3.78 5.11
N GLY A 88 5.63 -4.53 5.60
CA GLY A 88 5.88 -5.83 6.19
C GLY A 88 4.68 -6.43 6.90
N ILE A 89 4.93 -7.56 7.57
CA ILE A 89 4.00 -8.30 8.42
C ILE A 89 4.65 -8.54 9.79
N ASN A 90 3.85 -8.54 10.86
CA ASN A 90 4.31 -8.95 12.19
C ASN A 90 3.75 -10.31 12.63
N GLU A 91 4.26 -10.86 13.73
CA GLU A 91 3.87 -12.19 14.24
C GLU A 91 2.44 -12.25 14.80
N ALA A 92 1.76 -11.11 14.95
CA ALA A 92 0.33 -11.04 15.25
C ALA A 92 -0.54 -11.10 13.98
N GLY A 93 0.06 -11.07 12.79
CA GLY A 93 -0.64 -11.08 11.50
C GLY A 93 -1.06 -9.70 11.00
N LEU A 94 -0.57 -8.61 11.61
CA LEU A 94 -0.78 -7.25 11.09
C LEU A 94 0.16 -7.00 9.91
N VAL A 95 -0.40 -6.52 8.80
CA VAL A 95 0.34 -6.04 7.63
C VAL A 95 0.16 -4.54 7.52
N CYS A 96 1.23 -3.80 7.19
CA CYS A 96 1.15 -2.39 6.82
C CYS A 96 1.87 -2.14 5.50
N GLU A 97 1.13 -1.56 4.56
CA GLU A 97 1.58 -1.20 3.22
C GLU A 97 1.45 0.29 2.97
N ALA A 98 2.38 0.84 2.18
CA ALA A 98 2.46 2.29 1.98
C ALA A 98 2.73 2.68 0.51
N PRO A 99 1.68 2.78 -0.34
CA PRO A 99 1.81 3.40 -1.66
C PRO A 99 2.13 4.90 -1.56
N VAL A 100 2.68 5.47 -2.63
CA VAL A 100 2.88 6.93 -2.73
C VAL A 100 1.54 7.59 -3.06
N LEU A 101 1.09 8.54 -2.26
CA LEU A 101 -0.04 9.40 -2.57
C LEU A 101 0.40 10.54 -3.51
N GLY A 102 -0.21 10.65 -4.68
CA GLY A 102 0.20 11.64 -5.71
C GLY A 102 0.15 13.10 -5.27
N SER A 103 -0.59 13.42 -4.21
CA SER A 103 -0.64 14.74 -3.59
C SER A 103 0.21 14.78 -2.31
N SER A 104 1.22 15.65 -2.28
CA SER A 104 1.97 15.95 -1.06
C SER A 104 1.11 16.80 -0.12
N LEU A 105 0.93 16.34 1.12
CA LEU A 105 0.35 17.12 2.20
C LEU A 105 1.44 17.33 3.24
N GLN A 106 1.97 18.55 3.33
CA GLN A 106 2.79 18.91 4.47
C GLN A 106 1.88 19.03 5.70
N GLN A 107 2.22 18.30 6.75
CA GLN A 107 1.52 18.43 8.02
C GLN A 107 2.00 19.66 8.76
N GLN A 108 1.07 20.29 9.47
CA GLN A 108 1.38 21.38 10.38
C GLN A 108 2.16 20.84 11.59
N GLU A 109 3.10 21.64 12.09
CA GLU A 109 3.70 21.38 13.39
C GLU A 109 2.65 21.39 14.50
N GLY A 110 2.92 20.69 15.60
CA GLY A 110 2.05 20.60 16.76
C GLY A 110 2.54 19.59 17.78
N ASP A 111 1.71 19.30 18.78
CA ASP A 111 2.09 18.53 19.97
C ASP A 111 2.19 17.01 19.74
N LYS A 112 1.93 16.54 18.52
CA LYS A 112 2.02 15.11 18.18
C LYS A 112 3.46 14.68 18.01
N THR A 113 3.77 13.46 18.46
CA THR A 113 5.07 12.84 18.27
C THR A 113 5.37 12.70 16.77
N ALA A 114 6.54 13.14 16.35
CA ALA A 114 6.98 13.02 14.97
C ALA A 114 7.60 11.66 14.72
N LEU A 115 7.20 10.99 13.64
CA LEU A 115 7.91 9.86 13.03
C LEU A 115 8.04 10.15 11.54
N ASN A 116 9.14 9.75 10.90
CA ASN A 116 9.17 9.74 9.45
C ASN A 116 8.22 8.67 8.88
N GLU A 117 7.94 8.76 7.59
CA GLU A 117 6.92 7.91 6.96
C GLU A 117 7.21 6.41 7.00
N LEU A 118 8.48 6.01 7.13
CA LEU A 118 8.91 4.60 7.23
C LEU A 118 9.04 4.16 8.69
N GLU A 119 9.47 5.04 9.60
CA GLU A 119 9.45 4.80 11.04
C GLU A 119 8.04 4.52 11.54
N PHE A 120 7.03 5.19 10.98
CA PHE A 120 5.63 4.91 11.30
C PHE A 120 5.25 3.46 10.95
N ILE A 121 5.72 2.93 9.81
CA ILE A 121 5.50 1.53 9.42
C ILE A 121 6.15 0.60 10.45
N GLN A 122 7.41 0.85 10.80
CA GLN A 122 8.11 0.06 11.82
C GLN A 122 7.39 0.10 13.16
N TYR A 123 6.94 1.28 13.59
CA TYR A 123 6.21 1.46 14.84
C TYR A 123 4.93 0.61 14.87
N GLN A 124 4.14 0.64 13.79
CA GLN A 124 2.90 -0.15 13.73
C GLN A 124 3.19 -1.65 13.78
N LEU A 125 4.16 -2.13 12.99
CA LEU A 125 4.54 -3.54 13.01
C LEU A 125 5.12 -3.97 14.37
N ASP A 126 5.84 -3.09 15.05
CA ASP A 126 6.45 -3.36 16.35
C ASP A 126 5.44 -3.36 17.50
N THR A 127 4.35 -2.59 17.42
CA THR A 127 3.51 -2.27 18.59
C THR A 127 2.04 -2.64 18.49
N SER A 128 1.52 -2.88 17.28
CA SER A 128 0.09 -3.13 17.02
C SER A 128 -0.16 -4.58 16.61
N ALA A 129 -1.18 -5.24 17.19
CA ALA A 129 -1.64 -6.55 16.72
C ALA A 129 -2.86 -6.45 15.79
N THR A 130 -3.65 -5.39 15.96
CA THR A 130 -4.95 -5.21 15.32
C THR A 130 -5.04 -3.86 14.61
N VAL A 131 -5.97 -3.75 13.68
CA VAL A 131 -6.34 -2.48 13.05
C VAL A 131 -6.81 -1.46 14.09
N GLU A 132 -7.47 -1.89 15.16
CA GLU A 132 -7.86 -1.01 16.28
C GLU A 132 -6.65 -0.43 17.02
N ASP A 133 -5.57 -1.20 17.20
CA ASP A 133 -4.32 -0.71 17.78
C ASP A 133 -3.67 0.35 16.88
N VAL A 134 -3.68 0.10 15.56
CA VAL A 134 -3.19 1.07 14.57
C VAL A 134 -4.00 2.37 14.63
N ALA A 135 -5.33 2.29 14.62
CA ALA A 135 -6.21 3.45 14.70
C ALA A 135 -5.98 4.25 16.00
N ARG A 136 -5.83 3.56 17.14
CA ARG A 136 -5.60 4.17 18.45
C ARG A 136 -4.25 4.86 18.52
N SER A 137 -3.18 4.25 18.01
CA SER A 137 -1.84 4.83 18.08
C SER A 137 -1.67 5.99 17.08
N ALA A 138 -2.27 5.91 15.90
CA ALA A 138 -2.16 6.92 14.85
C ALA A 138 -2.60 8.33 15.29
N SER A 139 -3.53 8.45 16.26
CA SER A 139 -3.94 9.77 16.77
C SER A 139 -2.83 10.54 17.47
N GLY A 140 -1.82 9.84 18.01
CA GLY A 140 -0.69 10.43 18.74
C GLY A 140 0.47 10.89 17.85
N PHE A 141 0.45 10.56 16.55
CA PHE A 141 1.56 10.81 15.64
C PHE A 141 1.25 11.86 14.58
N ARG A 142 2.31 12.53 14.16
CA ARG A 142 2.44 13.23 12.89
C ARG A 142 3.59 12.60 12.10
N ILE A 143 3.45 12.58 10.78
CA ILE A 143 4.41 12.05 9.83
C ILE A 143 5.26 13.18 9.25
N THR A 144 6.57 13.11 9.48
CA THR A 144 7.55 13.98 8.82
C THR A 144 7.98 13.34 7.51
N GLN A 145 7.49 13.85 6.40
CA GLN A 145 7.82 13.33 5.08
C GLN A 145 9.29 13.57 4.71
N LYS A 146 10.06 12.51 4.50
CA LYS A 146 11.51 12.54 4.23
C LYS A 146 11.90 12.05 2.83
N PHE A 147 11.22 11.01 2.34
CA PHE A 147 11.50 10.30 1.10
C PHE A 147 10.37 10.44 0.08
N ALA A 148 9.11 10.23 0.49
CA ALA A 148 7.95 10.28 -0.40
C ALA A 148 6.64 10.58 0.35
N PRO A 149 5.64 11.21 -0.31
CA PRO A 149 4.32 11.41 0.29
C PRO A 149 3.56 10.08 0.38
N LEU A 150 3.76 9.32 1.45
CA LEU A 150 3.08 8.04 1.64
C LEU A 150 1.70 8.21 2.28
N HIS A 151 0.80 7.30 1.91
CA HIS A 151 -0.37 6.95 2.71
C HIS A 151 -0.35 5.45 2.99
N TYR A 152 -1.16 5.01 3.94
CA TYR A 152 -1.03 3.66 4.48
C TYR A 152 -2.32 2.86 4.32
N MET A 153 -2.17 1.57 4.08
CA MET A 153 -3.20 0.56 4.29
C MET A 153 -2.64 -0.46 5.27
N CYS A 154 -3.26 -0.56 6.46
CA CYS A 154 -2.92 -1.60 7.42
C CYS A 154 -4.10 -2.55 7.58
N CYS A 155 -3.83 -3.85 7.64
CA CYS A 155 -4.83 -4.90 7.73
C CYS A 155 -4.43 -5.95 8.75
N ASP A 156 -5.42 -6.50 9.44
CA ASP A 156 -5.30 -7.71 10.25
C ASP A 156 -6.18 -8.84 9.67
N ALA A 157 -6.35 -9.92 10.44
CA ALA A 157 -7.16 -11.05 10.02
C ALA A 157 -8.65 -10.72 9.84
N SER A 158 -9.12 -9.57 10.30
CA SER A 158 -10.52 -9.16 10.34
C SER A 158 -10.87 -8.06 9.33
N SER A 159 -10.03 -7.03 9.24
CA SER A 159 -10.37 -5.78 8.58
C SER A 159 -9.14 -5.02 8.08
N CYS A 160 -9.38 -3.91 7.40
CA CYS A 160 -8.37 -2.99 6.90
C CYS A 160 -8.75 -1.53 7.17
N ILE A 161 -7.75 -0.69 7.38
CA ILE A 161 -7.87 0.75 7.57
C ILE A 161 -6.92 1.50 6.66
N SER A 162 -7.40 2.60 6.07
CA SER A 162 -6.57 3.56 5.37
C SER A 162 -6.13 4.67 6.32
N LEU A 163 -4.88 5.10 6.26
CA LEU A 163 -4.38 6.27 6.98
C LEU A 163 -3.77 7.28 6.00
N GLU A 164 -4.29 8.51 5.99
CA GLU A 164 -3.86 9.58 5.11
C GLU A 164 -3.52 10.84 5.90
N LEU A 165 -2.52 11.61 5.46
CA LEU A 165 -2.13 12.85 6.11
C LEU A 165 -3.30 13.86 6.12
N SER A 166 -3.53 14.51 7.26
CA SER A 166 -4.58 15.51 7.43
C SER A 166 -4.24 16.50 8.56
N GLY A 167 -4.13 17.79 8.23
CA GLY A 167 -3.81 18.83 9.22
C GLY A 167 -2.47 18.56 9.93
N ASN A 168 -2.52 18.35 11.25
CA ASN A 168 -1.36 18.02 12.07
C ASN A 168 -1.22 16.52 12.40
N GLY A 169 -1.94 15.61 11.71
CA GLY A 169 -1.85 14.17 11.98
C GLY A 169 -2.46 13.29 10.88
N LEU A 170 -2.87 12.07 11.25
CA LEU A 170 -3.43 11.10 10.32
C LEU A 170 -4.96 11.06 10.42
N LYS A 171 -5.63 11.10 9.26
CA LYS A 171 -7.04 10.74 9.11
C LYS A 171 -7.13 9.26 8.81
N THR A 172 -7.91 8.54 9.61
CA THR A 172 -8.17 7.11 9.41
C THR A 172 -9.54 6.89 8.78
N ALA A 173 -9.70 5.87 7.94
CA ALA A 173 -11.01 5.45 7.43
C ALA A 173 -11.08 3.92 7.27
N PRO A 174 -12.22 3.29 7.60
CA PRO A 174 -12.43 1.87 7.34
C PRO A 174 -12.46 1.62 5.83
N MET A 175 -12.06 0.42 5.41
CA MET A 175 -11.98 0.06 3.99
C MET A 175 -12.94 -1.07 3.60
N PRO A 176 -14.24 -0.79 3.33
CA PRO A 176 -15.19 -1.81 2.86
C PRO A 176 -14.78 -2.51 1.57
N VAL A 177 -14.08 -1.79 0.68
CA VAL A 177 -13.37 -2.37 -0.46
C VAL A 177 -11.88 -2.18 -0.19
N PRO A 178 -11.19 -3.16 0.39
CA PRO A 178 -9.83 -3.00 0.88
C PRO A 178 -8.84 -3.14 -0.28
N ALA A 179 -8.74 -2.06 -1.06
CA ALA A 179 -7.74 -1.84 -2.08
C ALA A 179 -7.16 -0.43 -1.94
N LEU A 180 -5.90 -0.24 -2.33
CA LEU A 180 -5.23 1.05 -2.30
C LEU A 180 -4.26 1.19 -3.47
N THR A 181 -4.22 2.37 -4.08
CA THR A 181 -3.24 2.79 -5.09
C THR A 181 -2.83 4.24 -4.81
N ASN A 182 -2.16 4.91 -5.74
CA ASN A 182 -1.53 6.22 -5.52
C ASN A 182 -2.49 7.43 -5.47
N VAL A 183 -3.76 7.20 -5.16
CA VAL A 183 -4.81 8.22 -5.02
C VAL A 183 -5.49 8.05 -3.68
N SER A 184 -6.12 9.11 -3.16
CA SER A 184 -6.78 9.01 -1.86
C SER A 184 -7.87 7.95 -1.86
N TYR A 185 -7.95 7.16 -0.79
CA TYR A 185 -8.90 6.05 -0.69
C TYR A 185 -10.34 6.54 -0.86
N SER A 186 -10.68 7.66 -0.23
CA SER A 186 -12.02 8.25 -0.34
C SER A 186 -12.40 8.63 -1.77
N SER A 187 -11.48 9.20 -2.55
CA SER A 187 -11.70 9.54 -3.95
C SER A 187 -11.85 8.30 -4.82
N ALA A 188 -10.99 7.31 -4.60
CA ALA A 188 -11.01 6.06 -5.34
C ALA A 188 -12.28 5.25 -5.08
N ALA A 189 -12.69 5.13 -3.81
CA ALA A 189 -13.90 4.43 -3.38
C ALA A 189 -15.17 5.08 -3.91
N GLU A 190 -15.22 6.42 -4.03
CA GLU A 190 -16.38 7.09 -4.61
C GLU A 190 -16.50 6.79 -6.10
N ARG A 191 -15.42 6.96 -6.86
CA ARG A 191 -15.38 6.69 -8.31
C ARG A 191 -15.62 5.21 -8.64
N LEU A 192 -15.24 4.29 -7.74
CA LEU A 192 -15.43 2.86 -7.92
C LEU A 192 -16.91 2.48 -8.12
N LYS A 193 -17.84 3.24 -7.51
CA LYS A 193 -19.29 2.99 -7.59
C LYS A 193 -19.84 3.04 -9.02
N GLU A 194 -19.11 3.62 -9.97
CA GLU A 194 -19.51 3.69 -11.37
C GLU A 194 -19.29 2.37 -12.13
N TYR A 195 -18.55 1.42 -11.56
CA TYR A 195 -18.08 0.20 -12.22
C TYR A 195 -18.92 -1.03 -11.88
N ALA A 196 -19.01 -1.94 -12.85
CA ALA A 196 -19.67 -3.23 -12.71
C ALA A 196 -19.06 -4.04 -11.56
N GLY A 197 -19.92 -4.64 -10.73
CA GLY A 197 -19.52 -5.31 -9.48
C GLY A 197 -19.50 -4.39 -8.25
N PHE A 198 -19.59 -3.06 -8.43
CA PHE A 198 -19.52 -2.08 -7.34
C PHE A 198 -20.68 -1.07 -7.31
N GLY A 199 -21.76 -1.36 -8.03
CA GLY A 199 -23.00 -0.55 -8.06
C GLY A 199 -23.28 0.15 -9.39
N GLY A 200 -22.31 0.17 -10.31
CA GLY A 200 -22.45 0.83 -11.61
C GLY A 200 -22.42 -0.13 -12.79
N ALA A 201 -22.30 0.42 -13.99
CA ALA A 201 -22.35 -0.33 -15.25
C ALA A 201 -21.07 -0.21 -16.09
N LYS A 202 -20.10 0.63 -15.71
CA LYS A 202 -18.85 0.75 -16.47
C LYS A 202 -18.07 -0.56 -16.37
N PRO A 203 -17.52 -1.09 -17.48
CA PRO A 203 -16.72 -2.30 -17.42
C PRO A 203 -15.43 -2.06 -16.63
N VAL A 204 -14.89 -3.11 -16.01
CA VAL A 204 -13.59 -3.07 -15.34
C VAL A 204 -12.53 -2.59 -16.34
N PRO A 205 -11.84 -1.47 -16.05
CA PRO A 205 -10.99 -0.81 -17.02
C PRO A 205 -9.66 -1.56 -17.18
N GLN A 206 -9.14 -1.51 -18.40
CA GLN A 206 -7.76 -1.87 -18.71
C GLN A 206 -6.86 -0.64 -18.59
N GLY A 207 -5.53 -0.84 -18.54
CA GLY A 207 -4.54 0.24 -18.54
C GLY A 207 -3.76 0.42 -17.23
N PHE A 208 -2.75 1.28 -17.25
CA PHE A 208 -1.77 1.39 -16.15
C PHE A 208 -2.02 2.57 -15.20
N GLY A 209 -3.03 3.40 -15.48
CA GLY A 209 -3.35 4.55 -14.64
C GLY A 209 -3.76 4.13 -13.24
N THR A 210 -3.39 4.94 -12.24
CA THR A 210 -3.61 4.67 -10.81
C THR A 210 -5.05 4.27 -10.47
N PHE A 211 -6.03 4.95 -11.06
CA PHE A 211 -7.43 4.64 -10.82
C PHE A 211 -7.89 3.38 -11.57
N GLN A 212 -7.40 3.14 -12.79
CA GLN A 212 -7.71 1.90 -13.53
C GLN A 212 -7.19 0.67 -12.77
N ARG A 213 -5.99 0.80 -12.21
CA ARG A 213 -5.37 -0.21 -11.34
C ARG A 213 -6.11 -0.38 -10.02
N PHE A 214 -6.64 0.70 -9.44
CA PHE A 214 -7.50 0.62 -8.26
C PHE A 214 -8.74 -0.23 -8.54
N VAL A 215 -9.44 0.02 -9.65
CA VAL A 215 -10.66 -0.75 -10.00
C VAL A 215 -10.31 -2.23 -10.20
N ARG A 216 -9.18 -2.56 -10.84
CA ARG A 216 -8.74 -3.96 -10.96
C ARG A 216 -8.36 -4.56 -9.60
N ALA A 217 -7.59 -3.87 -8.76
CA ALA A 217 -7.26 -4.33 -7.42
C ALA A 217 -8.53 -4.59 -6.59
N ALA A 218 -9.53 -3.72 -6.71
CA ALA A 218 -10.83 -3.88 -6.06
C ALA A 218 -11.55 -5.17 -6.46
N THR A 219 -11.44 -5.65 -7.71
CA THR A 219 -12.07 -6.93 -8.10
C THR A 219 -11.47 -8.12 -7.38
N PHE A 220 -10.21 -8.03 -6.95
CA PHE A 220 -9.52 -9.06 -6.19
C PHE A 220 -9.76 -8.96 -4.67
N THR A 221 -10.68 -8.11 -4.22
CA THR A 221 -11.15 -8.11 -2.82
C THR A 221 -12.25 -9.14 -2.56
N VAL A 222 -12.89 -9.62 -3.64
CA VAL A 222 -13.91 -10.68 -3.61
C VAL A 222 -13.28 -11.97 -4.09
N TYR A 223 -13.02 -12.88 -3.15
CA TYR A 223 -12.34 -14.15 -3.44
C TYR A 223 -13.16 -15.07 -4.35
N ASP A 224 -12.51 -15.58 -5.41
CA ASP A 224 -13.04 -16.61 -6.29
C ASP A 224 -12.53 -17.99 -5.84
N SER A 225 -13.44 -18.78 -5.26
CA SER A 225 -13.12 -20.09 -4.69
C SER A 225 -12.75 -21.15 -5.74
N SER A 226 -12.78 -20.84 -7.04
CA SER A 226 -12.23 -21.72 -8.07
C SER A 226 -10.69 -21.76 -8.09
N PHE A 227 -10.03 -20.81 -7.41
CA PHE A 227 -8.59 -20.75 -7.24
C PHE A 227 -8.19 -21.13 -5.80
N SER A 228 -6.99 -21.68 -5.60
CA SER A 228 -6.42 -21.68 -4.25
C SER A 228 -6.25 -20.23 -3.76
N PRO A 229 -6.25 -19.96 -2.44
CA PRO A 229 -6.07 -18.59 -1.95
C PRO A 229 -4.81 -17.92 -2.52
N LEU A 230 -3.67 -18.61 -2.50
CA LEU A 230 -2.42 -18.07 -3.02
C LEU A 230 -2.48 -17.82 -4.54
N ASP A 231 -3.04 -18.76 -5.31
CA ASP A 231 -3.18 -18.59 -6.76
C ASP A 231 -4.11 -17.43 -7.12
N PHE A 232 -5.15 -17.19 -6.32
CA PHE A 232 -6.04 -16.04 -6.49
C PHE A 232 -5.28 -14.71 -6.27
N GLY A 233 -4.47 -14.64 -5.21
CA GLY A 233 -3.60 -13.49 -4.96
C GLY A 233 -2.60 -13.26 -6.09
N ILE A 234 -1.96 -14.33 -6.58
CA ILE A 234 -1.02 -14.28 -7.72
C ILE A 234 -1.71 -13.78 -8.99
N LYS A 235 -2.91 -14.29 -9.30
CA LYS A 235 -3.72 -13.81 -10.43
C LYS A 235 -4.02 -12.31 -10.33
N GLY A 236 -4.33 -11.82 -9.13
CA GLY A 236 -4.51 -10.39 -8.88
C GLY A 236 -3.25 -9.58 -9.10
N LEU A 237 -2.09 -10.08 -8.64
CA LEU A 237 -0.80 -9.46 -8.89
C LEU A 237 -0.43 -9.45 -10.38
N ASP A 238 -0.73 -10.51 -11.12
CA ASP A 238 -0.51 -10.58 -12.57
C ASP A 238 -1.37 -9.55 -13.32
N SER A 239 -2.62 -9.36 -12.89
CA SER A 239 -3.52 -8.31 -13.40
C SER A 239 -3.01 -6.87 -13.15
N LEU A 240 -2.09 -6.70 -12.21
CA LEU A 240 -1.54 -5.40 -11.81
C LEU A 240 -0.10 -5.21 -12.29
N PHE A 241 0.52 -6.24 -12.86
CA PHE A 241 1.89 -6.19 -13.34
C PHE A 241 2.04 -5.20 -14.49
N SER A 242 3.11 -4.42 -14.45
CA SER A 242 3.48 -3.46 -15.47
C SER A 242 4.92 -3.72 -15.89
N GLU A 243 5.10 -4.24 -17.10
CA GLU A 243 6.43 -4.52 -17.66
C GLU A 243 7.30 -3.25 -17.66
N GLY A 244 8.57 -3.40 -17.27
CA GLY A 244 9.50 -2.30 -17.14
C GLY A 244 9.34 -1.44 -15.89
N PHE A 245 8.28 -1.61 -15.09
CA PHE A 245 7.99 -0.80 -13.88
C PHE A 245 7.83 -1.62 -12.59
N THR A 246 7.14 -2.75 -12.65
CA THR A 246 7.00 -3.63 -11.49
C THR A 246 8.34 -4.20 -11.11
N ARG A 247 8.83 -3.88 -9.91
CA ARG A 247 10.13 -4.35 -9.42
C ARG A 247 10.00 -5.63 -8.62
N TRP A 248 8.98 -5.67 -7.77
CA TRP A 248 8.65 -6.83 -6.96
C TRP A 248 7.18 -6.79 -6.58
N GLN A 249 6.70 -7.96 -6.20
CA GLN A 249 5.35 -8.16 -5.72
C GLN A 249 5.40 -9.03 -4.47
N ALA A 250 4.54 -8.71 -3.51
CA ALA A 250 4.45 -9.43 -2.26
C ALA A 250 3.04 -9.98 -2.07
N LEU A 251 2.96 -11.17 -1.48
CA LEU A 251 1.72 -11.75 -0.99
C LEU A 251 1.94 -12.12 0.48
N TYR A 252 0.96 -11.80 1.31
CA TYR A 252 0.96 -12.04 2.73
C TYR A 252 -0.17 -13.02 3.05
N ASP A 253 0.16 -14.11 3.75
CA ASP A 253 -0.81 -14.93 4.46
C ASP A 253 -0.80 -14.45 5.91
N LEU A 254 -1.81 -13.65 6.29
CA LEU A 254 -1.86 -13.00 7.59
C LEU A 254 -2.10 -14.03 8.69
N SER A 255 -2.96 -15.02 8.42
CA SER A 255 -3.31 -16.07 9.36
C SER A 255 -2.19 -17.09 9.53
N GLY A 256 -1.51 -17.44 8.43
CA GLY A 256 -0.33 -18.30 8.43
C GLY A 256 0.98 -17.57 8.72
N ARG A 257 0.95 -16.24 8.91
CA ARG A 257 2.09 -15.35 9.21
C ARG A 257 3.27 -15.55 8.26
N ARG A 258 2.98 -15.54 6.97
CA ARG A 258 3.96 -15.75 5.90
C ARG A 258 4.00 -14.59 4.93
N LEU A 259 5.21 -14.28 4.49
CA LEU A 259 5.50 -13.33 3.43
C LEU A 259 6.08 -14.08 2.24
N TYR A 260 5.47 -13.93 1.07
CA TYR A 260 5.92 -14.45 -0.21
C TYR A 260 6.36 -13.28 -1.09
N LEU A 261 7.63 -13.24 -1.48
CA LEU A 261 8.18 -12.19 -2.34
C LEU A 261 8.49 -12.77 -3.72
N ARG A 262 8.00 -12.11 -4.77
CA ARG A 262 8.30 -12.44 -6.17
C ARG A 262 8.91 -11.24 -6.90
N ARG A 263 9.80 -11.50 -7.86
CA ARG A 263 10.50 -10.50 -8.67
C ARG A 263 10.29 -10.83 -10.15
N GLY A 264 9.69 -9.91 -10.90
CA GLY A 264 9.20 -10.17 -12.26
C GLY A 264 7.97 -11.09 -12.30
N HIS A 265 7.71 -11.69 -13.47
CA HIS A 265 6.65 -12.70 -13.67
C HIS A 265 7.01 -14.11 -13.17
N ASN A 266 8.21 -14.29 -12.61
CA ASN A 266 8.69 -15.61 -12.17
C ASN A 266 7.97 -16.07 -10.89
N ALA A 267 8.13 -17.37 -10.59
CA ALA A 267 7.65 -17.98 -9.34
C ALA A 267 8.14 -17.23 -8.09
N VAL A 268 7.47 -17.45 -6.95
CA VAL A 268 7.87 -16.94 -5.64
C VAL A 268 9.36 -17.14 -5.44
N SER A 269 10.08 -16.02 -5.26
CA SER A 269 11.54 -15.98 -5.15
C SER A 269 12.02 -16.14 -3.71
N GLU A 270 11.19 -15.83 -2.74
CA GLU A 270 11.53 -15.89 -1.32
C GLU A 270 10.26 -16.10 -0.50
N THR A 271 10.33 -16.94 0.53
CA THR A 271 9.24 -17.15 1.50
C THR A 271 9.79 -17.03 2.90
N VAL A 272 9.18 -16.19 3.72
CA VAL A 272 9.58 -15.97 5.11
C VAL A 272 8.40 -16.31 6.02
N SER A 273 8.64 -17.21 6.99
CA SER A 273 7.69 -17.54 8.05
C SER A 273 8.04 -16.83 9.36
N LEU A 274 7.03 -16.34 10.06
CA LEU A 274 7.14 -15.77 11.40
C LEU A 274 6.79 -16.76 12.52
N ASP A 275 6.50 -18.02 12.17
CA ASP A 275 6.41 -19.12 13.15
C ASP A 275 7.75 -19.42 13.84
#